data_AF-A0AA95SGG4-F1
#
_entry.id   AF-A0AA95SGG4-F1
#
_cell.length_a   1.000
_cell.length_b   1.000
_cell.length_c   1.000
_cell.angle_alpha   90.00
_cell.angle_beta   90.00
_cell.angle_gamma   90.00
#
_symmetry.space_group_name_H-M   'P 1'
#
loop_
_entity.id
_entity.type
_entity.pdbx_description
1 polymer ?
#
loop_
_entity_poly.entity_id
_entity_poly.type
_entity_poly.pdbx_seq_one_letter_code
_entity_poly.pdbx_strand_id
1 'polypeptide(L)'
;MSHFNGNIHFIVYFTHTNNLTTEYYMKGKSADYLVNRLKWYYKGIITTNKWGIKADYLLSVFVREINPYDFLNLSKRDFAIINENKSYSLSDF
;
A
#
# COMPACT_ATOMS: atom_id res chain seq x y z
N MET A 1 -19.31 -6.96 14.74
CA MET A 1 -18.87 -5.84 13.88
C MET A 1 -17.44 -5.48 14.20
N SER A 2 -16.52 -5.50 13.22
CA SER A 2 -15.14 -5.11 13.44
C SER A 2 -14.98 -3.58 13.39
N HIS A 3 -14.81 -2.91 14.53
CA HIS A 3 -14.63 -1.45 14.65
C HIS A 3 -13.36 -0.89 13.95
N PHE A 4 -13.41 -0.47 12.68
CA PHE A 4 -12.25 0.16 12.01
C PHE A 4 -11.78 1.40 12.82
N ASN A 5 -10.62 1.33 13.46
CA ASN A 5 -10.13 2.35 14.40
C ASN A 5 -9.07 3.24 13.73
N GLY A 6 -9.23 4.56 13.86
CA GLY A 6 -8.22 5.64 13.79
C GLY A 6 -7.39 5.83 12.52
N ASN A 7 -7.25 4.79 11.69
CA ASN A 7 -6.48 4.83 10.45
C ASN A 7 -7.42 4.92 9.25
N ILE A 8 -6.98 5.66 8.25
CA ILE A 8 -7.66 5.81 6.97
C ILE A 8 -7.37 4.57 6.13
N HIS A 9 -8.36 4.12 5.38
CA HIS A 9 -8.29 2.93 4.53
C HIS A 9 -8.15 3.34 3.07
N PHE A 10 -7.32 2.62 2.34
CA PHE A 10 -6.95 2.94 0.97
C PHE A 10 -6.98 1.70 0.09
N ILE A 11 -7.30 1.90 -1.18
CA ILE A 11 -6.90 1.00 -2.25
C ILE A 11 -5.70 1.64 -2.95
N VAL A 12 -4.64 0.87 -3.10
CA VAL A 12 -3.39 1.27 -3.74
C VAL A 12 -3.23 0.43 -5.00
N TYR A 13 -3.18 1.11 -6.14
CA TYR A 13 -3.05 0.50 -7.45
C TYR A 13 -1.62 0.65 -7.94
N PHE A 14 -0.96 -0.47 -8.19
CA PHE A 14 0.40 -0.53 -8.72
C PHE A 14 0.33 -0.95 -10.19
N THR A 15 0.67 -0.03 -11.09
CA THR A 15 0.74 -0.35 -12.52
C THR A 15 2.18 -0.62 -12.90
N HIS A 16 2.46 -1.83 -13.40
CA HIS A 16 3.78 -2.28 -13.80
C HIS A 16 4.05 -2.00 -15.29
N THR A 17 5.31 -2.07 -15.72
CA THR A 17 5.75 -1.85 -17.11
C THR A 17 5.13 -2.80 -18.14
N ASN A 18 4.58 -3.93 -17.69
CA ASN A 18 3.83 -4.87 -18.52
C ASN A 18 2.32 -4.52 -18.60
N ASN A 19 1.93 -3.32 -18.16
CA ASN A 19 0.54 -2.83 -18.06
C ASN A 19 -0.37 -3.63 -17.13
N LEU A 20 0.16 -4.51 -16.29
CA LEU A 20 -0.62 -5.16 -15.23
C LEU A 20 -0.78 -4.20 -14.05
N THR A 21 -2.02 -4.04 -13.60
CA THR A 21 -2.34 -3.30 -12.37
C THR A 21 -2.67 -4.27 -11.25
N THR A 22 -1.94 -4.19 -10.15
CA THR A 22 -2.24 -4.95 -8.92
C THR A 22 -2.88 -4.04 -7.88
N GLU A 23 -3.94 -4.51 -7.25
CA GLU A 23 -4.65 -3.80 -6.20
C GLU A 23 -4.19 -4.27 -4.81
N TYR A 24 -3.90 -3.32 -3.93
CA TYR A 24 -3.55 -3.58 -2.54
C TYR A 24 -4.43 -2.77 -1.59
N TYR A 25 -5.03 -3.46 -0.62
CA TYR A 25 -5.76 -2.82 0.46
C TYR A 25 -4.78 -2.42 1.57
N MET A 26 -4.67 -1.12 1.83
CA MET A 26 -3.74 -0.58 2.81
C MET A 26 -4.45 0.33 3.81
N LYS A 27 -3.83 0.53 4.97
CA LYS A 27 -4.26 1.56 5.94
C LYS A 27 -3.07 2.40 6.38
N GLY A 28 -3.31 3.67 6.62
CA GLY A 28 -2.26 4.64 6.92
C GLY A 28 -2.80 5.93 7.56
N LYS A 29 -1.89 6.89 7.74
CA LYS A 29 -2.19 8.20 8.36
C LYS A 29 -2.93 9.14 7.42
N SER A 30 -2.53 9.20 6.15
CA SER A 30 -3.14 10.00 5.09
C SER A 30 -2.71 9.48 3.71
N ALA A 31 -3.40 9.90 2.65
CA ALA A 31 -3.03 9.57 1.28
C ALA A 31 -1.63 10.10 0.94
N ASP A 32 -1.33 11.35 1.29
CA ASP A 32 -0.02 11.98 1.04
C ASP A 32 1.11 11.26 1.77
N TYR A 33 0.88 10.86 3.02
CA TYR A 33 1.85 10.07 3.77
C TYR A 33 2.16 8.76 3.05
N LEU A 34 1.11 8.05 2.62
CA LEU A 34 1.25 6.77 1.94
C LEU A 34 1.98 6.93 0.61
N VAL A 35 1.59 7.91 -0.22
CA VAL A 35 2.26 8.21 -1.50
C VAL A 35 3.74 8.55 -1.28
N ASN A 36 4.07 9.36 -0.28
CA ASN A 36 5.46 9.73 0.03
C ASN A 36 6.30 8.50 0.43
N ARG A 37 5.75 7.60 1.25
CA ARG A 37 6.42 6.34 1.60
C ARG A 37 6.62 5.43 0.40
N LEU A 38 5.60 5.28 -0.44
CA LEU A 38 5.68 4.47 -1.66
C LEU A 38 6.73 5.01 -2.64
N LYS A 39 6.84 6.33 -2.78
CA LYS A 39 7.91 6.98 -3.57
C LYS A 39 9.30 6.70 -3.00
N TRP A 40 9.46 6.73 -1.68
CA TRP A 40 10.75 6.47 -1.04
C TRP A 40 11.29 5.07 -1.37
N TYR A 41 10.41 4.06 -1.38
CA TYR A 41 10.79 2.67 -1.66
C TYR A 41 10.78 2.32 -3.16
N TYR A 42 10.74 3.31 -4.06
CA TYR A 42 10.75 3.09 -5.50
C TYR A 42 11.98 2.27 -5.93
N LYS A 43 11.78 1.34 -6.86
CA LYS A 43 12.75 0.33 -7.32
C LYS A 43 13.28 -0.61 -6.23
N GLY A 44 12.70 -0.61 -5.03
CA GLY A 44 13.11 -1.51 -3.94
C GLY A 44 12.03 -2.54 -3.56
N ILE A 45 11.93 -2.82 -2.26
CA ILE A 45 10.90 -3.70 -1.69
C ILE A 45 10.13 -2.95 -0.61
N ILE A 46 8.80 -2.95 -0.74
CA ILE A 46 7.87 -2.50 0.29
C ILE A 46 7.42 -3.71 1.08
N THR A 47 7.96 -3.87 2.29
CA THR A 47 7.52 -4.90 3.21
C THR A 47 6.30 -4.40 3.96
N THR A 48 5.25 -5.22 4.05
CA THR A 48 4.08 -4.94 4.89
C THR A 48 3.99 -5.95 6.02
N ASN A 49 3.02 -5.78 6.92
CA ASN A 49 2.68 -6.79 7.93
C ASN A 49 2.04 -8.07 7.35
N LYS A 50 1.88 -8.18 6.02
CA LYS A 50 1.21 -9.31 5.36
C LYS A 50 2.01 -9.94 4.23
N TRP A 51 2.70 -9.11 3.44
CA TRP A 51 3.43 -9.53 2.25
C TRP A 51 4.54 -8.52 1.90
N GLY A 52 5.50 -8.96 1.09
CA GLY A 52 6.45 -8.08 0.42
C GLY A 52 5.95 -7.71 -0.98
N ILE A 53 6.05 -6.43 -1.34
CA ILE A 53 5.73 -5.93 -2.67
C ILE A 53 7.04 -5.50 -3.31
N LYS A 54 7.38 -6.11 -4.45
CA LYS A 54 8.49 -5.59 -5.25
C LYS A 54 8.01 -4.32 -5.95
N ALA A 55 8.72 -3.23 -5.71
CA ALA A 55 8.45 -1.92 -6.30
C ALA A 55 9.38 -1.65 -7.51
N ASP A 56 10.00 -2.70 -8.04
CA ASP A 56 10.73 -2.67 -9.29
C ASP A 56 9.74 -2.62 -10.47
N TYR A 57 10.12 -1.91 -11.53
CA TYR A 57 9.33 -1.81 -12.76
C TYR A 57 7.90 -1.28 -12.59
N LEU A 58 7.65 -0.41 -11.61
CA LEU A 58 6.40 0.35 -11.52
C LEU A 58 6.42 1.55 -12.47
N LEU A 59 5.36 1.68 -13.28
CA LEU A 59 5.09 2.86 -14.11
C LEU A 59 4.39 3.94 -13.29
N SER A 60 3.40 3.56 -12.49
CA SER A 60 2.61 4.49 -11.71
C SER A 60 2.03 3.83 -10.46
N VAL A 61 1.73 4.68 -9.48
CA VAL A 61 1.04 4.33 -8.25
C VAL A 61 -0.12 5.30 -8.08
N PHE A 62 -1.32 4.75 -7.90
CA PHE A 62 -2.52 5.53 -7.59
C PHE A 62 -3.07 5.11 -6.23
N VAL A 63 -3.44 6.08 -5.41
CA VAL A 63 -3.97 5.85 -4.06
C VAL A 63 -5.37 6.45 -3.99
N ARG A 64 -6.34 5.63 -3.59
CA ARG A 64 -7.74 6.02 -3.39
C ARG A 64 -8.14 5.77 -1.95
N GLU A 65 -8.53 6.82 -1.24
CA GLU A 65 -9.17 6.69 0.07
C GLU A 65 -10.55 6.02 -0.08
N ILE A 66 -10.88 5.12 0.84
CA ILE A 66 -12.14 4.38 0.84
C ILE A 66 -12.76 4.33 2.22
N ASN A 67 -14.09 4.25 2.25
CA ASN A 67 -14.82 3.81 3.43
C ASN A 67 -14.89 2.27 3.43
N PRO A 68 -14.29 1.57 4.40
CA PRO A 68 -14.27 0.12 4.42
C PRO A 68 -15.68 -0.50 4.60
N TYR A 69 -16.66 0.26 5.10
CA TYR A 69 -18.04 -0.22 5.23
C TYR A 69 -18.74 -0.42 3.88
N ASP A 70 -18.23 0.18 2.80
CA ASP A 70 -18.76 -0.02 1.44
C ASP A 70 -18.33 -1.38 0.86
N PHE A 71 -17.43 -2.10 1.54
CA PHE A 71 -16.85 -3.36 1.09
C PHE A 71 -17.21 -4.50 2.06
N LEU A 72 -18.41 -5.06 1.92
CA LEU A 72 -18.97 -6.08 2.82
C LEU A 72 -18.11 -7.35 2.95
N ASN A 73 -17.27 -7.64 1.96
CA ASN A 73 -16.39 -8.82 1.95
C ASN A 73 -15.01 -8.56 2.57
N LEU A 74 -14.68 -7.32 2.93
CA LEU A 74 -13.39 -6.96 3.50
C LEU A 74 -13.47 -6.85 5.02
N SER A 75 -12.54 -7.51 5.69
CA SER A 75 -12.30 -7.38 7.12
C SER A 75 -11.13 -6.44 7.40
N LYS A 76 -11.02 -5.97 8.64
CA LYS A 76 -9.82 -5.25 9.12
C LYS A 76 -8.51 -5.96 8.84
N ARG A 77 -8.55 -7.29 8.84
CA ARG A 77 -7.37 -8.11 8.65
C ARG A 77 -6.94 -8.13 7.20
N ASP A 78 -7.67 -7.55 6.26
CA ASP A 78 -7.29 -7.51 4.84
C ASP A 78 -6.42 -6.30 4.51
N PHE A 79 -6.50 -5.25 5.31
CA PHE A 79 -5.73 -4.03 5.13
C PHE A 79 -4.30 -4.13 5.71
N ALA A 80 -3.31 -3.94 4.84
CA ALA A 80 -1.89 -3.95 5.16
C ALA A 80 -1.38 -2.59 5.66
N ILE A 81 -0.28 -2.64 6.43
CA ILE A 81 0.50 -1.46 6.84
C ILE A 81 1.93 -1.67 6.36
N ILE A 82 2.53 -0.62 5.79
CA ILE A 82 3.95 -0.62 5.43
C ILE A 82 4.81 -0.77 6.68
N ASN A 83 5.72 -1.74 6.67
CA ASN A 83 6.76 -1.92 7.67
C ASN A 83 8.01 -1.18 7.21
N GLU A 84 8.15 0.07 7.66
CA GLU A 84 9.23 0.97 7.23
C GLU A 84 10.63 0.46 7.64
N ASN A 85 10.73 -0.31 8.73
CA ASN A 85 11.99 -0.89 9.21
C ASN A 85 12.49 -2.07 8.37
N LYS A 86 11.62 -2.65 7.53
CA LYS A 86 11.94 -3.79 6.65
C LYS A 86 11.74 -3.46 5.17
N SER A 87 11.34 -2.24 4.87
CA SER A 87 11.23 -1.74 3.50
C SER A 87 12.52 -1.04 3.14
N TYR A 88 12.95 -1.17 1.90
CA TYR A 88 14.19 -0.59 1.42
C TYR A 88 14.05 -0.17 -0.04
N SER A 89 14.86 0.80 -0.43
CA SER A 89 15.06 1.27 -1.81
C SER A 89 16.38 0.71 -2.35
N LEU A 90 16.61 0.82 -3.66
CA LEU A 90 17.95 0.52 -4.21
C LEU A 90 19.02 1.48 -3.69
N SER A 91 18.65 2.70 -3.31
CA SER A 91 19.57 3.71 -2.81
C SER A 91 20.11 3.40 -1.41
N ASP A 92 19.54 2.41 -0.72
CA ASP A 92 19.99 1.97 0.60
C ASP A 92 21.16 0.96 0.53
N PHE A 93 21.62 0.61 -0.69
CA PHE A 93 22.78 -0.23 -0.99
C PHE A 93 23.84 0.55 -1.75
#